data_AF-A0A9D8WL06-F1
#
_entry.id   AF-A0A9D8WL06-F1
#
_cell.length_a   1.000
_cell.length_b   1.000
_cell.length_c   1.000
_cell.angle_alpha   90.00
_cell.angle_beta   90.00
_cell.angle_gamma   90.00
#
_symmetry.space_group_name_H-M   'P 1'
#
loop_
_entity.id
_entity.type
_entity.pdbx_description
1 polymer ?
#
loop_
_entity_poly.entity_id
_entity_poly.type
_entity_poly.pdbx_seq_one_letter_code
_entity_poly.pdbx_strand_id
1 'polypeptide(L)' 'MGKRDDLIAKYAKDLEEKCGMKPDMKLLTAVTIACGPSIYRNDASTVSATQKGELETVKKSFLIKKLG' A
#
# COMPACT_ATOMS: atom_id res chain seq x y z
N MET A 1 -8.24 15.14 -11.77
CA MET A 1 -7.48 14.21 -10.92
C MET A 1 -7.46 12.85 -11.58
N GLY A 2 -6.31 12.19 -11.68
CA GLY A 2 -6.24 10.84 -12.23
C GLY A 2 -6.75 9.81 -11.23
N LYS A 3 -7.05 8.58 -11.69
CA LYS A 3 -7.42 7.46 -10.80
C LYS A 3 -6.40 7.22 -9.68
N ARG A 4 -5.15 7.56 -9.94
CA ARG A 4 -4.05 7.46 -9.00
C ARG A 4 -4.16 8.46 -7.85
N ASP A 5 -4.47 9.73 -8.14
CA ASP A 5 -4.63 10.77 -7.12
C ASP A 5 -5.80 10.44 -6.18
N ASP A 6 -6.88 9.89 -6.74
CA ASP A 6 -8.05 9.42 -5.98
C ASP A 6 -7.69 8.30 -5.00
N LEU A 7 -6.90 7.31 -5.46
CA LEU A 7 -6.38 6.25 -4.60
C LEU A 7 -5.45 6.77 -3.51
N ILE A 8 -4.55 7.71 -3.83
CA ILE A 8 -3.65 8.31 -2.84
C ILE A 8 -4.45 9.05 -1.76
N ALA A 9 -5.48 9.81 -2.12
CA ALA A 9 -6.35 10.48 -1.18
C ALA A 9 -7.08 9.48 -0.27
N LYS A 10 -7.57 8.36 -0.85
CA LYS A 10 -8.18 7.27 -0.08
C LYS A 10 -7.19 6.65 0.91
N TYR A 11 -5.97 6.35 0.49
CA TYR A 11 -4.95 5.76 1.36
C TYR A 11 -4.49 6.72 2.47
N ALA A 12 -4.39 8.02 2.17
CA ALA A 12 -4.07 9.03 3.18
C ALA A 12 -5.13 9.09 4.28
N LYS A 13 -6.41 9.12 3.88
CA LYS A 13 -7.53 9.08 4.82
C LYS A 13 -7.54 7.80 5.67
N ASP A 14 -7.25 6.64 5.06
CA ASP A 14 -7.18 5.36 5.77
C ASP A 14 -6.07 5.33 6.83
N LEU A 15 -4.90 5.93 6.52
CA LEU A 15 -3.80 6.06 7.47
C LEU A 15 -4.16 6.92 8.69
N GLU A 16 -4.89 8.01 8.47
CA GLU A 16 -5.33 8.88 9.58
C GLU A 16 -6.42 8.21 10.42
N GLU A 17 -7.48 7.72 9.77
CA GLU A 17 -8.67 7.22 10.48
C GLU A 17 -8.47 5.83 11.09
N LYS A 18 -7.78 4.92 10.39
CA LYS A 18 -7.62 3.53 10.84
C LYS A 18 -6.31 3.26 11.55
N CYS A 19 -5.23 3.90 11.11
CA CYS A 19 -3.90 3.70 11.71
C CYS A 19 -3.50 4.81 12.70
N GLY A 20 -4.24 5.92 12.78
CA GLY A 20 -3.90 7.04 13.65
C GLY A 20 -2.56 7.70 13.31
N MET A 21 -2.09 7.55 12.07
CA MET A 21 -0.81 8.05 11.60
C MET A 21 -1.00 9.26 10.69
N LYS A 22 -0.10 10.25 10.80
CA LYS A 22 -0.05 11.35 9.84
C LYS A 22 0.54 10.87 8.52
N PRO A 23 -0.22 10.91 7.40
CA PRO A 23 0.26 10.43 6.12
C PRO A 23 1.32 11.39 5.56
N ASP A 24 2.52 10.86 5.32
CA ASP A 24 3.50 11.58 4.53
C ASP A 24 3.14 11.43 3.04
N MET A 25 2.59 12.50 2.46
CA MET A 25 2.09 12.48 1.07
C MET A 25 3.19 12.22 0.04
N LYS A 26 4.45 12.58 0.32
CA LYS A 26 5.57 12.30 -0.59
C LYS A 26 5.91 10.82 -0.58
N LEU A 27 6.04 10.24 0.62
CA LEU A 27 6.29 8.82 0.80
C LEU A 27 5.13 7.99 0.26
N LEU A 28 3.89 8.34 0.59
CA LEU A 28 2.69 7.64 0.14
C LEU A 28 2.57 7.66 -1.38
N THR A 29 2.85 8.81 -2.00
CA THR A 29 2.88 8.91 -3.47
C THR A 29 3.94 7.98 -4.03
N ALA A 30 5.19 8.04 -3.54
CA ALA A 30 6.30 7.21 -4.01
C ALA A 30 6.01 5.71 -3.87
N VAL A 31 5.50 5.27 -2.72
CA VAL A 31 5.10 3.87 -2.47
C VAL A 31 3.99 3.45 -3.42
N THR A 32 2.99 4.31 -3.66
CA THR A 32 1.93 4.05 -4.63
C THR A 32 2.49 3.92 -6.06
N ILE A 33 3.58 4.64 -6.42
CA ILE A 33 4.26 4.43 -7.73
C ILE A 33 4.86 3.03 -7.75
N ALA A 34 5.55 2.66 -6.68
CA ALA A 34 6.31 1.42 -6.58
C ALA A 34 5.41 0.17 -6.57
N CYS A 35 4.16 0.30 -6.09
CA CYS A 35 3.14 -0.75 -6.21
C CYS A 35 2.69 -0.98 -7.67
N GLY A 36 2.95 -0.05 -8.58
CA GLY A 36 2.70 -0.20 -10.00
C GLY A 36 1.20 -0.33 -10.36
N PRO A 37 0.85 -1.01 -11.46
CA PRO A 37 -0.52 -1.09 -11.95
C PRO A 37 -1.46 -1.93 -11.07
N SER A 38 -0.93 -2.68 -10.10
CA SER A 38 -1.72 -3.52 -9.20
C SER A 38 -2.73 -2.71 -8.36
N ILE A 39 -2.45 -1.43 -8.11
CA ILE A 39 -3.34 -0.54 -7.36
C ILE A 39 -4.70 -0.33 -8.02
N TYR A 40 -4.82 -0.57 -9.34
CA TYR A 40 -6.06 -0.38 -10.08
C TYR A 40 -6.96 -1.62 -10.10
N ARG A 41 -6.46 -2.77 -9.62
CA ARG A 41 -7.22 -4.02 -9.54
C ARG A 41 -7.62 -4.26 -8.10
N ASN A 42 -8.91 -4.36 -7.83
CA ASN A 42 -9.44 -4.42 -6.46
C ASN A 42 -8.80 -5.58 -5.67
N ASP A 43 -8.76 -6.79 -6.26
CA ASP A 43 -8.15 -7.98 -5.65
C ASP A 43 -6.63 -7.88 -5.47
N ALA A 44 -5.92 -7.20 -6.35
CA ALA A 44 -4.46 -7.06 -6.27
C ALA A 44 -4.00 -5.86 -5.43
N SER A 45 -4.94 -4.98 -5.06
CA SER A 45 -4.68 -3.77 -4.28
C SER A 45 -4.84 -3.97 -2.78
N THR A 46 -5.24 -5.17 -2.34
CA THR A 46 -5.47 -5.51 -0.93
C THR A 46 -4.60 -6.70 -0.51
N VAL A 47 -4.31 -6.79 0.78
CA VAL A 47 -3.55 -7.89 1.38
C VAL A 47 -4.45 -8.60 2.40
N SER A 48 -4.61 -9.90 2.23
CA SER A 48 -5.30 -10.81 3.12
C SER A 48 -4.45 -11.12 4.35
N ALA A 49 -4.65 -10.34 5.40
CA ALA A 49 -3.94 -10.52 6.66
C ALA A 49 -4.25 -11.86 7.37
N THR A 50 -5.31 -12.56 7.00
CA THR A 50 -5.65 -13.89 7.56
C THR A 50 -4.92 -15.03 6.86
N GLN A 51 -4.38 -14.79 5.66
CA GLN A 51 -3.64 -15.80 4.91
C GLN A 51 -2.14 -15.75 5.27
N LYS A 52 -1.70 -16.72 6.06
CA LYS A 52 -0.30 -16.80 6.52
C LYS A 52 0.74 -16.77 5.38
N GLY A 53 0.46 -17.45 4.27
CA GLY A 53 1.36 -17.47 3.11
C GLY A 53 1.54 -16.10 2.44
N GLU A 54 0.51 -15.26 2.45
CA GLU A 54 0.60 -13.91 1.90
C GLU A 54 1.45 -13.01 2.81
N LEU A 55 1.26 -13.09 4.12
CA LEU A 55 2.11 -12.39 5.09
C LEU A 55 3.58 -12.80 4.98
N GLU A 56 3.85 -14.10 4.79
CA GLU A 56 5.22 -14.57 4.53
C GLU A 56 5.81 -14.01 3.23
N THR A 57 4.98 -13.88 2.19
CA THR A 57 5.40 -13.31 0.91
C THR A 57 5.74 -11.84 1.06
N VAL A 58 4.93 -11.07 1.80
CA VAL A 58 5.21 -9.66 2.14
C VAL A 58 6.52 -9.57 2.93
N LYS A 59 6.72 -10.41 3.95
CA LYS A 59 7.97 -10.44 4.73
C LYS A 59 9.19 -10.71 3.86
N LYS A 60 9.16 -11.78 3.05
CA LYS A 60 10.31 -12.20 2.22
C LYS A 60 10.59 -11.20 1.09
N SER A 61 9.55 -10.69 0.44
CA SER A 61 9.69 -9.92 -0.79
C SER A 61 9.78 -8.41 -0.57
N PHE A 62 9.17 -7.89 0.49
CA PHE A 62 9.19 -6.46 0.80
C PHE A 62 10.16 -6.15 1.93
N LEU A 63 9.97 -6.73 3.12
CA LEU A 63 10.82 -6.43 4.27
C LEU A 63 12.27 -6.84 4.00
N ILE A 64 12.52 -8.14 3.79
CA ILE A 64 13.90 -8.66 3.64
C ILE A 64 14.54 -8.21 2.33
N LYS A 65 13.82 -8.30 1.20
CA LYS A 65 14.43 -8.08 -0.12
C LYS A 65 14.51 -6.59 -0.51
N LYS A 66 13.57 -5.74 -0.09
CA LYS A 66 13.55 -4.33 -0.50
C LYS A 66 13.97 -3.37 0.61
N LEU A 67 13.64 -3.66 1.87
CA LEU A 67 14.00 -2.80 3.00
C LEU A 67 15.30 -3.23 3.70
N GLY A 68 15.71 -4.50 3.53
CA GLY A 68 16.94 -5.07 4.11
C GLY A 68 16.70 -5.68 5.48
#